data_AF-A0A2C9KZU7-F1
#
_entry.id   AF-A0A2C9KZU7-F1
#
_cell.length_a   1.000
_cell.length_b   1.000
_cell.length_c   1.000
_cell.angle_alpha   90.00
_cell.angle_beta   90.00
_cell.angle_gamma   90.00
#
_symmetry.space_group_name_H-M   'P 1'
#
loop_
_entity.id
_entity.type
_entity.pdbx_description
1 polymer ?
#
loop_
_entity_poly.entity_id
_entity_poly.type
_entity_poly.pdbx_seq_one_letter_code
_entity_poly.pdbx_strand_id
1 'polypeptide(L)'
;MMPSWFNEWWTKLYFVFLRPLFKWVLRNITGQCELLRITNEESDTAVKVQKIESSLRHSSFPDLRDCATSTSVDVSESVKKIIEIKNIVPEKYPR
;
A
#
# COMPACT_ATOMS: atom_id res chain seq x y z
N MET A 1 22.99 11.37 -22.91
CA MET A 1 21.85 10.47 -23.19
C MET A 1 22.20 9.13 -22.59
N MET A 2 21.52 8.72 -21.52
CA MET A 2 21.85 7.46 -20.84
C MET A 2 21.50 6.28 -21.75
N PRO A 3 22.32 5.20 -21.78
CA PRO A 3 22.02 4.04 -22.59
C PRO A 3 20.66 3.40 -22.22
N SER A 4 19.90 2.95 -23.22
CA SER A 4 18.58 2.32 -23.02
C SER A 4 18.65 1.11 -22.08
N TRP A 5 19.70 0.30 -22.18
CA TRP A 5 19.93 -0.86 -21.31
C TRP A 5 20.08 -0.46 -19.83
N PHE A 6 20.65 0.72 -19.55
CA PHE A 6 20.81 1.21 -18.19
C PHE A 6 19.45 1.60 -17.60
N ASN A 7 18.59 2.26 -18.38
CA ASN A 7 17.25 2.61 -17.94
C ASN A 7 16.41 1.37 -17.61
N GLU A 8 16.41 0.36 -18.48
CA GLU A 8 15.69 -0.89 -18.23
C GLU A 8 16.19 -1.62 -16.98
N TRP A 9 17.51 -1.70 -16.82
CA TRP A 9 18.14 -2.28 -15.63
C TRP A 9 17.77 -1.50 -14.36
N TRP A 10 17.84 -0.17 -14.41
CA TRP A 10 17.48 0.71 -13.30
C TRP A 10 16.01 0.58 -12.91
N THR A 11 15.10 0.53 -13.89
CA THR A 11 13.67 0.30 -13.66
C THR A 11 13.44 -1.04 -12.97
N LYS A 12 14.06 -2.12 -13.45
CA LYS A 12 13.96 -3.44 -12.82
C LYS A 12 14.48 -3.42 -11.38
N LEU A 13 15.67 -2.86 -11.15
CA LEU A 13 16.25 -2.75 -9.81
C LEU A 13 15.33 -1.97 -8.87
N TYR A 14 14.76 -0.86 -9.34
CA TYR A 14 13.86 -0.03 -8.55
C TYR A 14 12.59 -0.77 -8.13
N PHE A 15 11.89 -1.40 -9.08
CA PHE A 15 10.61 -2.06 -8.79
C PHE A 15 10.76 -3.39 -8.06
N VAL A 16 11.81 -4.15 -8.35
CA VAL A 16 12.03 -5.48 -7.76
C VAL A 16 12.68 -5.39 -6.39
N PHE A 17 13.64 -4.48 -6.19
CA PHE A 17 14.46 -4.45 -4.98
C PHE A 17 14.23 -3.21 -4.12
N LEU A 18 14.45 -2.01 -4.69
CA LEU A 18 14.41 -0.77 -3.88
C LEU A 18 13.01 -0.50 -3.32
N ARG A 19 11.96 -0.62 -4.13
CA ARG A 19 10.59 -0.32 -3.69
C ARG A 19 10.12 -1.22 -2.53
N PRO A 20 10.25 -2.56 -2.59
CA PRO A 20 9.96 -3.43 -1.44
C PRO A 20 10.85 -3.13 -0.23
N LEU A 21 12.14 -2.86 -0.45
CA LEU A 21 13.07 -2.52 0.63
C LEU A 21 12.64 -1.24 1.35
N PHE A 22 12.30 -0.17 0.62
CA PHE A 22 11.79 1.07 1.21
C PHE A 22 10.52 0.83 2.02
N LYS A 23 9.57 0.04 1.51
CA LYS A 23 8.36 -0.31 2.27
C LYS A 23 8.70 -1.04 3.56
N TRP A 24 9.65 -1.98 3.52
CA TRP A 24 10.09 -2.73 4.69
C TRP A 24 10.81 -1.83 5.70
N VAL A 25 11.76 -0.99 5.25
CA VAL A 25 12.47 -0.02 6.10
C VAL A 25 11.49 0.93 6.79
N LEU A 26 10.53 1.50 6.04
CA LEU A 26 9.51 2.38 6.59
C LEU A 26 8.62 1.67 7.61
N ARG A 27 8.28 0.40 7.38
CA ARG A 27 7.53 -0.42 8.35
C ARG A 27 8.32 -0.61 9.64
N ASN A 28 9.63 -0.83 9.58
CA ASN A 28 10.45 -0.99 10.77
C ASN A 28 10.66 0.33 11.54
N ILE A 29 10.88 1.44 10.83
CA ILE A 29 11.09 2.75 11.47
C ILE A 29 9.81 3.28 12.11
N THR A 30 8.70 3.25 11.37
CA THR A 30 7.44 3.86 11.81
C THR A 30 6.54 2.90 12.57
N GLY A 31 6.78 1.59 12.45
CA GLY A 31 5.85 0.55 12.89
C GLY A 31 4.55 0.50 12.07
N GLN A 32 4.41 1.32 11.03
CA GLN A 32 3.18 1.47 10.25
C GLN A 32 3.35 0.86 8.85
N CYS A 33 2.33 0.16 8.38
CA CYS A 33 2.26 -0.25 6.98
C CYS A 33 1.91 0.95 6.08
N GLU A 34 2.11 0.81 4.76
CA GLU A 34 1.84 1.87 3.79
C GLU A 34 0.42 2.45 3.91
N LEU A 35 -0.59 1.59 4.07
CA LEU A 35 -1.98 2.02 4.24
C LEU A 35 -2.18 2.87 5.49
N LEU A 36 -1.64 2.44 6.64
CA LEU A 36 -1.70 3.24 7.87
C LEU A 36 -1.01 4.59 7.71
N ARG A 37 0.12 4.64 7.01
CA ARG A 37 0.79 5.94 6.75
C ARG A 37 -0.06 6.85 5.88
N ILE A 38 -0.73 6.34 4.85
CA ILE A 38 -1.63 7.12 3.99
C ILE A 38 -2.84 7.62 4.79
N THR A 39 -3.46 6.75 5.59
CA THR A 39 -4.59 7.13 6.46
C THR A 39 -4.18 8.16 7.51
N ASN A 40 -2.92 8.07 7.99
CA ASN A 40 -2.39 8.99 8.98
C ASN A 40 -1.92 10.34 8.43
N GLU A 41 -1.67 10.43 7.12
CA GLU A 41 -1.20 11.64 6.45
C GLU A 41 -2.23 12.78 6.59
N GLU A 42 -1.76 13.96 6.96
CA GLU A 42 -2.54 15.20 6.89
C GLU A 42 -2.62 15.63 5.43
N SER A 43 -3.66 15.15 4.75
CA SER A 43 -3.97 15.49 3.36
C SER A 43 -5.48 15.54 3.17
N ASP A 44 -5.92 16.07 2.03
CA ASP A 44 -7.34 16.05 1.64
C ASP A 44 -7.86 14.60 1.58
N THR A 45 -9.06 14.37 2.10
CA THR A 45 -9.75 13.08 2.08
C THR A 45 -9.79 12.48 0.68
N ALA A 46 -10.04 13.28 -0.37
CA ALA A 46 -10.08 12.78 -1.75
C ALA A 46 -8.73 12.21 -2.20
N VAL A 47 -7.64 12.88 -1.83
CA VAL A 47 -6.26 12.45 -2.14
C VAL A 47 -5.91 11.17 -1.39
N LYS A 48 -6.32 11.04 -0.12
CA LYS A 48 -6.12 9.81 0.66
C LYS A 48 -6.82 8.62 0.03
N VAL A 49 -8.09 8.79 -0.36
CA VAL A 49 -8.86 7.72 -1.00
C VAL A 49 -8.17 7.25 -2.28
N GLN A 50 -7.74 8.17 -3.15
CA GLN A 50 -6.99 7.80 -4.37
C GLN A 50 -5.69 7.05 -4.07
N LYS A 51 -4.94 7.48 -3.05
CA LYS A 51 -3.71 6.80 -2.62
C LYS A 51 -4.00 5.40 -2.05
N ILE A 52 -5.06 5.24 -1.25
CA ILE A 52 -5.49 3.96 -0.69
C ILE A 52 -5.90 3.01 -1.83
N GLU A 53 -6.76 3.45 -2.74
CA GLU A 53 -7.18 2.66 -3.90
C GLU A 53 -6.00 2.22 -4.75
N SER A 54 -5.07 3.14 -5.03
CA SER A 54 -3.85 2.81 -5.77
C SER A 54 -2.98 1.79 -5.03
N SER A 55 -2.81 1.94 -3.71
CA SER A 55 -2.03 1.01 -2.88
C SER A 55 -2.66 -0.39 -2.86
N LEU A 56 -3.98 -0.49 -2.79
CA LEU A 56 -4.72 -1.75 -2.83
C LEU A 56 -4.64 -2.41 -4.22
N ARG A 57 -4.84 -1.67 -5.32
CA ARG A 57 -4.71 -2.20 -6.69
C ARG A 57 -3.33 -2.76 -7.00
N HIS A 58 -2.28 -2.17 -6.42
CA HIS A 58 -0.90 -2.61 -6.59
C HIS A 58 -0.40 -3.51 -5.46
N SER A 59 -1.29 -4.04 -4.61
CA SER A 59 -0.89 -5.00 -3.58
C SER A 59 -0.46 -6.33 -4.19
N SER A 60 0.52 -6.98 -3.57
CA SER A 60 0.93 -8.34 -3.92
C SER A 60 -0.11 -9.39 -3.52
N PHE A 61 -1.04 -9.05 -2.63
CA PHE A 61 -2.10 -9.94 -2.16
C PHE A 61 -3.33 -9.81 -3.06
N PRO A 62 -3.80 -10.90 -3.68
CA PRO A 62 -5.00 -10.90 -4.53
C PRO A 62 -6.23 -10.33 -3.82
N ASP A 63 -6.50 -10.78 -2.59
CA ASP A 63 -7.67 -10.37 -1.81
C ASP A 63 -7.75 -8.84 -1.62
N LEU A 64 -6.60 -8.18 -1.48
CA LEU A 64 -6.53 -6.72 -1.33
C LEU A 64 -6.80 -5.98 -2.64
N ARG A 65 -6.43 -6.56 -3.78
CA ARG A 65 -6.74 -5.99 -5.10
C ARG A 65 -8.21 -6.14 -5.41
N ASP A 66 -8.80 -7.26 -5.01
CA ASP A 66 -10.21 -7.55 -5.21
C ASP A 66 -11.06 -6.53 -4.45
N CYS A 67 -10.70 -6.22 -3.19
CA CYS A 67 -11.33 -5.17 -2.39
C CYS A 67 -11.39 -3.79 -3.08
N ALA A 68 -10.45 -3.48 -3.99
CA ALA A 68 -10.39 -2.18 -4.69
C ALA A 68 -11.02 -2.19 -6.09
N THR A 69 -11.44 -3.35 -6.59
CA THR A 69 -11.92 -3.53 -7.97
C THR A 69 -13.38 -3.99 -8.00
N SER A 70 -13.83 -4.67 -6.95
CA SER A 70 -15.16 -5.24 -6.84
C SER A 70 -16.26 -4.19 -6.60
N THR A 71 -17.34 -4.23 -7.38
CA THR A 71 -18.44 -3.23 -7.33
C THR A 71 -19.48 -3.51 -6.24
N SER A 72 -19.56 -4.73 -5.70
CA SER A 72 -20.66 -5.19 -4.83
C SER A 72 -20.19 -5.75 -3.49
N VAL A 73 -19.18 -5.15 -2.87
CA VAL A 73 -18.55 -5.73 -1.67
C VAL A 73 -18.98 -5.01 -0.40
N ASP A 74 -19.25 -5.80 0.64
CA ASP A 74 -19.42 -5.29 1.99
C ASP A 74 -18.10 -4.65 2.45
N VAL A 75 -18.14 -3.33 2.60
CA VAL A 75 -17.02 -2.51 3.04
C VAL A 75 -16.53 -2.97 4.41
N SER A 76 -17.44 -3.36 5.31
CA SER A 76 -17.09 -3.77 6.67
C SER A 76 -16.30 -5.08 6.68
N GLU A 77 -16.67 -6.03 5.83
CA GLU A 77 -15.94 -7.28 5.66
C GLU A 77 -14.56 -7.04 5.03
N SER A 78 -14.49 -6.16 4.02
CA SER A 78 -13.23 -5.81 3.35
C SER A 78 -12.24 -5.16 4.30
N VAL A 79 -12.71 -4.23 5.14
CA VAL A 79 -11.89 -3.57 6.14
C VAL A 79 -11.33 -4.59 7.14
N LYS A 80 -12.13 -5.55 7.61
CA LYS A 80 -11.65 -6.64 8.48
C LYS A 80 -10.55 -7.47 7.82
N LYS A 81 -10.75 -7.88 6.55
CA LYS A 81 -9.74 -8.62 5.77
C LYS A 81 -8.45 -7.81 5.61
N ILE A 82 -8.55 -6.50 5.34
CA ILE A 82 -7.38 -5.62 5.21
C ILE A 82 -6.60 -5.55 6.54
N ILE A 83 -7.30 -5.38 7.67
CA ILE A 83 -6.69 -5.32 9.01
C ILE A 83 -5.94 -6.62 9.30
N GLU A 84 -6.55 -7.77 9.02
CA GLU A 84 -5.95 -9.10 9.21
C GLU A 84 -4.71 -9.31 8.32
N ILE A 85 -4.84 -9.13 7.00
CA ILE A 85 -3.75 -9.34 6.04
C ILE A 85 -2.57 -8.41 6.31
N LYS A 86 -2.83 -7.16 6.70
CA LYS A 86 -1.76 -6.20 7.01
C LYS A 86 -1.22 -6.31 8.43
N ASN A 87 -1.85 -7.15 9.26
CA ASN A 87 -1.56 -7.30 10.68
C ASN A 87 -1.56 -5.93 11.39
N ILE A 88 -2.66 -5.20 11.20
CA ILE A 88 -2.91 -3.90 11.84
C ILE A 88 -3.54 -4.18 13.20
N VAL A 89 -3.03 -3.53 14.24
CA VAL A 89 -3.58 -3.61 15.60
C VAL A 89 -4.45 -2.37 15.83
N PRO A 90 -5.80 -2.48 15.79
CA PRO A 90 -6.69 -1.32 15.86
C PRO A 90 -6.54 -0.53 17.16
N GLU A 91 -6.25 -1.21 18.28
CA GLU A 91 -6.07 -0.59 19.59
C GLU A 91 -4.89 0.40 19.61
N LYS A 92 -3.88 0.16 18.77
CA LYS A 92 -2.72 1.04 18.61
C LYS A 92 -3.02 2.25 17.73
N TYR A 93 -4.04 2.17 16.87
CA TYR A 93 -4.41 3.19 15.88
C TYR A 93 -5.92 3.44 15.89
N PRO A 94 -6.48 4.08 16.94
CA PRO A 94 -7.93 4.13 17.20
C PRO A 94 -8.70 5.17 16.35
N ARG A 95 -8.37 5.34 15.07
CA ARG A 95 -9.05 6.30 14.18
C ARG A 95 -10.29 5.73 13.51
#